data_AF-A0A1V1SQI3-F1
#
_entry.id   AF-A0A1V1SQI3-F1
#
_cell.length_a   1.000
_cell.length_b   1.000
_cell.length_c   1.000
_cell.angle_alpha   90.00
_cell.angle_beta   90.00
_cell.angle_gamma   90.00
#
_symmetry.space_group_name_H-M   'P 1'
#
loop_
_entity.id
_entity.type
_entity.pdbx_description
1 polymer ?
#
loop_
_entity_poly.entity_id
_entity_poly.type
_entity_poly.pdbx_seq_one_letter_code
_entity_poly.pdbx_strand_id
1 'polypeptide(L)'
;MHIPSSTALPSTLLRFLLSSSSLASPISDRSICVRQNAPILAEAAACGANSLQECFLAIPDFVTSDDLQSCFIEAGCTLAEASSEAMIILTNCDAGVSVPELRRRTPEAIPDKTASTPTPTPTPQNSQKSPSTNTITVSGIVVAVVLALAVVAVVTILLVFYAKDRKLRAIAREKAAEEKRKQDQEASEAALRKFAQMQVARERERRQYMEALEWAHRRAAMENPRRHNNPFADRNAAAA
;
A
#
# COMPACT_ATOMS: atom_id res chain seq x y z
N MET A 1 -36.37 17.03 44.58
CA MET A 1 -34.98 17.32 44.20
C MET A 1 -34.39 16.05 43.62
N HIS A 2 -34.20 15.99 42.31
CA HIS A 2 -33.62 14.85 41.60
C HIS A 2 -32.33 15.31 40.93
N ILE A 3 -31.25 14.60 41.21
CA ILE A 3 -29.91 14.82 40.67
C ILE A 3 -29.81 14.00 39.38
N PRO A 4 -29.53 14.59 38.21
CA PRO A 4 -29.30 13.82 36.99
C PRO A 4 -27.90 13.19 37.01
N SER A 5 -27.87 11.91 36.63
CA SER A 5 -26.68 11.06 36.52
C SER A 5 -25.81 11.45 35.33
N SER A 6 -24.50 11.58 35.56
CA SER A 6 -23.47 11.68 34.52
C SER A 6 -23.39 10.41 33.69
N THR A 7 -23.71 10.50 32.39
CA THR A 7 -23.41 9.47 31.41
C THR A 7 -21.91 9.51 31.05
N ALA A 8 -21.15 8.53 31.54
CA ALA A 8 -19.78 8.28 31.12
C ALA A 8 -19.77 7.78 29.67
N LEU A 9 -19.07 8.50 28.79
CA LEU A 9 -18.81 8.07 27.42
C LEU A 9 -17.75 6.95 27.42
N PRO A 10 -17.91 5.90 26.59
CA PRO A 10 -16.97 4.78 26.52
C PRO A 10 -15.64 5.19 25.88
N SER A 11 -14.56 5.15 26.66
CA SER A 11 -13.16 5.46 26.26
C SER A 11 -12.52 4.47 25.27
N THR A 12 -13.29 3.65 24.56
CA THR A 12 -12.75 2.60 23.67
C THR A 12 -12.64 3.01 22.20
N LEU A 13 -13.26 4.12 21.76
CA LEU A 13 -13.21 4.54 20.36
C LEU A 13 -12.07 5.52 20.01
N LEU A 14 -11.30 6.00 20.99
CA LEU A 14 -10.20 6.95 20.75
C LEU A 14 -8.89 6.29 20.26
N ARG A 15 -8.83 4.95 20.15
CA ARG A 15 -7.60 4.23 19.73
C ARG A 15 -7.52 3.95 18.22
N PHE A 16 -8.57 4.21 17.44
CA PHE A 16 -8.58 3.91 15.99
C PHE A 16 -8.32 5.12 15.08
N LEU A 17 -8.18 6.33 15.62
CA LEU A 17 -8.00 7.56 14.83
C LEU A 17 -6.58 8.15 14.87
N LEU A 18 -5.60 7.42 15.42
CA LEU A 18 -4.20 7.86 15.48
C LEU A 18 -3.24 7.15 14.51
N SER A 19 -3.71 6.37 13.53
CA SER A 19 -2.86 5.91 12.42
C SER A 19 -2.74 6.95 11.30
N SER A 20 -2.59 8.22 11.69
CA SER A 20 -2.34 9.34 10.79
C SER A 20 -0.85 9.42 10.49
N SER A 21 -0.46 8.82 9.36
CA SER A 21 0.57 9.30 8.44
C SER A 21 1.80 9.96 9.08
N SER A 22 2.69 9.15 9.66
CA SER A 22 4.07 9.58 9.85
C SER A 22 4.73 9.72 8.48
N LEU A 23 4.87 10.95 8.00
CA LEU A 23 5.95 11.32 7.06
C LEU A 23 7.26 11.34 7.86
N ALA A 24 7.69 10.17 8.35
CA ALA A 24 8.99 10.00 8.95
C ALA A 24 10.01 9.71 7.83
N SER A 25 11.23 10.16 8.03
CA SER A 25 12.32 10.06 7.07
C SER A 25 12.50 8.62 6.57
N PRO A 26 12.59 8.38 5.24
CA PRO A 26 12.46 7.05 4.59
C PRO A 26 13.57 6.04 4.93
N ILE A 27 14.50 6.40 5.80
CA ILE A 27 15.72 5.64 6.08
C ILE A 27 15.60 4.87 7.40
N SER A 28 14.98 5.46 8.43
CA SER A 28 14.85 4.78 9.73
C SER A 28 13.74 3.74 9.72
N ASP A 29 12.80 3.82 8.78
CA ASP A 29 11.62 2.95 8.75
C ASP A 29 11.92 1.57 8.14
N ARG A 30 13.04 1.43 7.41
CA ARG A 30 13.40 0.17 6.72
C ARG A 30 13.74 -0.95 7.71
N SER A 31 14.55 -0.68 8.73
CA SER A 31 14.91 -1.66 9.75
C SER A 31 13.70 -2.13 10.54
N ILE A 32 12.82 -1.20 10.90
CA ILE A 32 11.56 -1.50 11.59
C ILE A 32 10.68 -2.38 10.72
N CYS A 33 10.51 -2.03 9.44
CA CYS A 33 9.75 -2.83 8.47
C CYS A 33 10.31 -4.26 8.35
N VAL A 34 11.61 -4.42 8.17
CA VAL A 34 12.25 -5.73 8.05
C VAL A 34 12.07 -6.55 9.32
N ARG A 35 12.36 -5.99 10.50
CA ARG A 35 12.24 -6.71 11.78
C ARG A 35 10.80 -7.11 12.10
N GLN A 36 9.83 -6.23 11.86
CA GLN A 36 8.42 -6.51 12.13
C GLN A 36 7.84 -7.58 11.19
N ASN A 37 8.34 -7.65 9.96
CA ASN A 37 7.89 -8.61 8.96
C ASN A 37 8.81 -9.83 8.83
N ALA A 38 9.86 -9.94 9.65
CA ALA A 38 10.86 -11.00 9.60
C ALA A 38 10.29 -12.42 9.41
N PRO A 39 9.26 -12.89 10.16
CA PRO A 39 8.73 -14.23 9.96
C PRO A 39 8.05 -14.40 8.59
N ILE A 40 7.33 -13.38 8.12
CA ILE A 40 6.62 -13.43 6.84
C ILE A 40 7.62 -13.37 5.68
N LEU A 41 8.66 -12.54 5.81
CA LEU A 41 9.74 -12.42 4.83
C LEU A 41 10.56 -13.72 4.73
N ALA A 42 10.87 -14.35 5.87
CA ALA A 42 11.58 -15.63 5.90
C ALA A 42 10.75 -16.78 5.30
N GLU A 43 9.43 -16.79 5.53
CA GLU A 43 8.53 -17.79 4.95
C GLU A 43 8.27 -17.55 3.46
N ALA A 44 8.33 -16.31 2.99
CA ALA A 44 8.16 -15.95 1.58
C ALA A 44 9.44 -16.16 0.75
N ALA A 45 10.61 -16.21 1.39
CA ALA A 45 11.87 -16.42 0.71
C ALA A 45 11.94 -17.81 0.06
N ALA A 46 12.45 -17.87 -1.17
CA ALA A 46 12.62 -19.14 -1.89
C ALA A 46 13.68 -20.06 -1.27
N CYS A 47 14.54 -19.52 -0.40
CA CYS A 47 15.68 -20.19 0.22
C CYS A 47 15.82 -19.75 1.68
N GLY A 48 16.50 -20.54 2.51
CA GLY A 48 16.94 -20.08 3.84
C GLY A 48 15.90 -20.01 4.95
N ALA A 49 14.86 -20.84 4.91
CA ALA A 49 13.65 -20.73 5.75
C ALA A 49 13.88 -20.42 7.24
N ASN A 50 14.77 -21.15 7.93
CA ASN A 50 14.83 -21.08 9.40
C ASN A 50 15.88 -20.08 9.92
N SER A 51 16.96 -19.82 9.18
CA SER A 51 18.04 -18.93 9.63
C SER A 51 17.81 -17.46 9.26
N LEU A 52 16.99 -17.19 8.24
CA LEU A 52 16.69 -15.82 7.80
C LEU A 52 15.96 -15.01 8.85
N GLN A 53 15.02 -15.63 9.59
CA GLN A 53 14.26 -14.93 10.61
C GLN A 53 15.18 -14.37 11.70
N GLU A 54 16.12 -15.19 12.19
CA GLU A 54 17.07 -14.77 13.22
C GLU A 54 18.03 -13.70 12.68
N CYS A 55 18.49 -13.85 11.44
CA CYS A 55 19.33 -12.85 10.80
C CYS A 55 18.60 -11.49 10.67
N PHE A 56 17.35 -11.48 10.19
CA PHE A 56 16.54 -10.27 10.06
C PHE A 56 16.29 -9.54 11.40
N LEU A 57 16.19 -10.29 12.50
CA LEU A 57 16.08 -9.71 13.84
C LEU A 57 17.39 -9.09 14.33
N ALA A 58 18.54 -9.57 13.85
CA ALA A 58 19.87 -9.11 14.22
C ALA A 58 20.43 -7.95 13.36
N ILE A 59 19.75 -7.57 12.28
CA ILE A 59 20.21 -6.50 11.37
C ILE A 59 20.32 -5.16 12.10
N PRO A 60 21.36 -4.33 11.84
CA PRO A 60 21.49 -2.98 12.41
C PRO A 60 20.28 -2.07 12.15
N ASP A 61 20.23 -0.95 12.89
CA ASP A 61 19.13 0.01 12.77
C ASP A 61 19.07 0.71 11.39
N PHE A 62 20.15 0.65 10.62
CA PHE A 62 20.21 1.08 9.22
C PHE A 62 20.45 -0.13 8.32
N VAL A 63 19.43 -0.52 7.55
CA VAL A 63 19.50 -1.69 6.66
C VAL A 63 19.92 -1.27 5.26
N THR A 64 21.00 -1.88 4.78
CA THR A 64 21.44 -1.80 3.39
C THR A 64 21.05 -3.06 2.61
N SER A 65 21.19 -3.01 1.28
CA SER A 65 21.05 -4.21 0.45
C SER A 65 22.06 -5.28 0.81
N ASP A 66 23.26 -4.88 1.23
CA ASP A 66 24.40 -5.76 1.47
C ASP A 66 24.22 -6.53 2.79
N ASP A 67 23.59 -5.91 3.78
CA ASP A 67 23.23 -6.57 5.04
C ASP A 67 22.22 -7.70 4.81
N LEU A 68 21.16 -7.41 4.03
CA LEU A 68 20.16 -8.42 3.66
C LEU A 68 20.76 -9.50 2.77
N GLN A 69 21.60 -9.13 1.80
CA GLN A 69 22.28 -10.08 0.92
C GLN A 69 23.16 -11.05 1.72
N SER A 70 23.87 -10.56 2.73
CA SER A 70 24.67 -11.39 3.64
C SER A 70 23.79 -12.39 4.39
N CYS A 71 22.64 -11.95 4.94
CA CYS A 71 21.67 -12.84 5.57
C CYS A 71 21.19 -13.96 4.64
N PHE A 72 20.88 -13.65 3.38
CA PHE A 72 20.46 -14.65 2.40
C PHE A 72 21.58 -15.63 2.05
N ILE A 73 22.82 -15.16 1.88
CA ILE A 73 23.97 -16.03 1.59
C ILE A 73 24.24 -16.97 2.78
N GLU A 74 24.20 -16.46 4.01
CA GLU A 74 24.37 -17.27 5.22
C GLU A 74 23.26 -18.30 5.39
N ALA A 75 22.06 -18.00 4.89
CA ALA A 75 20.94 -18.92 4.83
C ALA A 75 21.00 -19.93 3.67
N GLY A 76 22.07 -19.91 2.86
CA GLY A 76 22.32 -20.87 1.79
C GLY A 76 21.76 -20.48 0.43
N CYS A 77 21.34 -19.24 0.24
CA CYS A 77 20.91 -18.72 -1.06
C CYS A 77 22.10 -18.45 -1.99
N THR A 78 21.87 -18.49 -3.30
CA THR A 78 22.89 -18.04 -4.26
C THR A 78 23.04 -16.52 -4.22
N LEU A 79 24.21 -15.99 -4.64
CA LEU A 79 24.46 -14.54 -4.67
C LEU A 79 23.41 -13.77 -5.51
N ALA A 80 22.97 -14.37 -6.62
CA ALA A 80 21.97 -13.80 -7.50
C ALA A 80 20.61 -13.70 -6.81
N GLU A 81 20.12 -14.79 -6.21
CA GLU A 81 18.86 -14.83 -5.45
C GLU A 81 18.89 -13.85 -4.27
N ALA A 82 19.97 -13.88 -3.49
CA ALA A 82 20.20 -13.00 -2.35
C ALA A 82 20.10 -11.52 -2.74
N SER A 83 20.71 -11.14 -3.88
CA SER A 83 20.66 -9.75 -4.38
C SER A 83 19.25 -9.33 -4.79
N SER A 84 18.50 -10.21 -5.47
CA SER A 84 17.15 -9.90 -5.93
C SER A 84 16.16 -9.80 -4.76
N GLU A 85 16.23 -10.73 -3.81
CA GLU A 85 15.33 -10.74 -2.65
C GLU A 85 15.59 -9.53 -1.74
N ALA A 86 16.86 -9.20 -1.48
CA ALA A 86 17.24 -8.01 -0.72
C ALA A 86 16.65 -6.73 -1.34
N MET A 87 16.76 -6.56 -2.66
CA MET A 87 16.22 -5.39 -3.36
C MET A 87 14.70 -5.32 -3.30
N ILE A 88 14.01 -6.47 -3.44
CA ILE A 88 12.55 -6.55 -3.38
C ILE A 88 12.06 -6.16 -1.97
N ILE A 89 12.67 -6.70 -0.92
CA ILE A 89 12.31 -6.39 0.47
C ILE A 89 12.44 -4.90 0.74
N LEU A 90 13.58 -4.29 0.38
CA LEU A 90 13.79 -2.85 0.58
C LEU A 90 12.77 -2.00 -0.20
N THR A 91 12.47 -2.39 -1.44
CA THR A 91 11.47 -1.69 -2.27
C THR A 91 10.07 -1.74 -1.66
N ASN A 92 9.67 -2.89 -1.09
CA ASN A 92 8.37 -3.04 -0.46
C ASN A 92 8.27 -2.24 0.84
N CYS A 93 9.35 -2.24 1.64
CA CYS A 93 9.45 -1.43 2.84
C CYS A 93 9.40 0.07 2.52
N ASP A 94 10.07 0.52 1.46
CA ASP A 94 10.00 1.91 0.98
C ASP A 94 8.60 2.30 0.50
N ALA A 95 7.89 1.36 -0.12
CA ALA A 95 6.53 1.58 -0.61
C ALA A 95 5.47 1.53 0.50
N GLY A 96 5.83 1.12 1.73
CA GLY A 96 4.88 0.88 2.81
C GLY A 96 3.87 -0.22 2.50
N VAL A 97 4.18 -1.11 1.54
CA VAL A 97 3.29 -2.20 1.13
C VAL A 97 3.50 -3.35 2.10
N SER A 98 2.43 -3.78 2.77
CA SER A 98 2.48 -4.94 3.64
C SER A 98 2.77 -6.20 2.82
N VAL A 99 3.54 -7.12 3.42
CA VAL A 99 4.06 -8.35 2.81
C VAL A 99 3.02 -9.34 2.22
N PRO A 100 1.70 -9.32 2.54
CA PRO A 100 0.76 -10.28 1.95
C PRO A 100 0.70 -10.30 0.41
N GLU A 101 1.13 -9.23 -0.27
CA GLU A 101 1.07 -9.16 -1.74
C GLU A 101 2.18 -9.99 -2.43
N LEU A 102 3.25 -10.39 -1.72
CA LEU A 102 4.34 -11.21 -2.29
C LEU A 102 3.90 -12.65 -2.60
N ARG A 103 2.93 -13.18 -1.85
CA ARG A 103 2.40 -14.53 -2.08
C ARG A 103 1.58 -14.70 -3.36
N ARG A 104 1.20 -13.60 -4.03
CA ARG A 104 0.37 -13.68 -5.26
C ARG A 104 1.14 -13.91 -6.55
N ARG A 105 2.47 -14.07 -6.49
CA ARG A 105 3.29 -14.46 -7.65
C ARG A 105 3.87 -15.86 -7.52
N THR A 106 3.19 -16.78 -6.83
CA THR A 106 3.39 -18.19 -7.15
C THR A 106 3.02 -18.36 -8.62
N PRO A 107 3.95 -18.75 -9.51
CA PRO A 107 3.56 -19.12 -10.86
C PRO A 107 2.57 -20.26 -10.71
N GLU A 108 1.31 -19.98 -11.03
CA GLU A 108 0.28 -20.99 -11.18
C GLU A 108 0.87 -22.05 -12.09
N ALA A 109 1.01 -23.27 -11.56
CA ALA A 109 1.78 -24.34 -12.17
C ALA A 109 1.41 -24.49 -13.65
N ILE A 110 2.29 -24.01 -14.53
CA ILE A 110 2.20 -24.34 -15.95
C ILE A 110 2.47 -25.85 -16.01
N PRO A 111 1.56 -26.66 -16.56
CA PRO A 111 1.68 -28.11 -16.50
C PRO A 111 3.00 -28.57 -17.13
N ASP A 112 3.71 -29.38 -16.34
CA ASP A 112 4.95 -30.05 -16.66
C ASP A 112 4.97 -30.62 -18.08
N LYS A 113 5.98 -30.23 -18.84
CA LYS A 113 6.48 -31.08 -19.92
C LYS A 113 8.00 -31.00 -20.01
N THR A 114 8.61 -32.14 -19.71
CA THR A 114 9.96 -32.58 -20.13
C THR A 114 11.07 -32.13 -19.17
N ALA A 115 11.40 -32.95 -18.18
CA ALA A 115 12.40 -34.03 -18.24
C ALA A 115 13.86 -33.53 -18.24
N SER A 116 14.46 -33.71 -17.06
CA SER A 116 15.83 -34.16 -16.74
C SER A 116 16.99 -33.84 -17.70
N THR A 117 18.11 -33.34 -17.15
CA THR A 117 19.47 -33.93 -17.27
C THR A 117 20.49 -33.14 -16.41
N PRO A 118 21.56 -33.77 -15.86
CA PRO A 118 22.32 -33.31 -14.69
C PRO A 118 23.64 -32.57 -14.98
N THR A 119 24.14 -31.92 -13.92
CA THR A 119 25.51 -31.59 -13.49
C THR A 119 26.69 -31.84 -14.45
N PRO A 120 27.62 -30.87 -14.55
CA PRO A 120 28.98 -31.15 -14.05
C PRO A 120 29.65 -29.99 -13.27
N THR A 121 30.32 -30.38 -12.18
CA THR A 121 31.47 -29.74 -11.50
C THR A 121 32.72 -30.57 -11.88
N PRO A 122 34.01 -30.16 -11.78
CA PRO A 122 34.67 -28.86 -11.56
C PRO A 122 35.72 -28.51 -12.65
N THR A 123 36.30 -27.30 -12.64
CA THR A 123 37.70 -27.11 -13.09
C THR A 123 38.36 -25.94 -12.32
N PRO A 124 39.43 -26.19 -11.54
CA PRO A 124 40.28 -25.13 -11.01
C PRO A 124 41.34 -24.76 -12.06
N GLN A 125 41.17 -23.62 -12.73
CA GLN A 125 42.23 -23.04 -13.56
C GLN A 125 43.20 -22.23 -12.69
N ASN A 126 44.19 -22.94 -12.19
CA ASN A 126 45.48 -22.37 -11.83
C ASN A 126 46.25 -22.09 -13.13
N SER A 127 46.28 -20.84 -13.59
CA SER A 127 47.17 -20.41 -14.68
C SER A 127 47.96 -19.18 -14.27
N GLN A 128 49.18 -19.47 -13.84
CA GLN A 128 50.41 -18.78 -14.19
C GLN A 128 50.33 -17.24 -14.22
N LYS A 129 50.59 -16.67 -13.04
CA LYS A 129 51.29 -15.40 -12.89
C LYS A 129 52.69 -15.53 -13.54
N SER A 130 52.75 -15.27 -14.84
CA SER A 130 54.00 -15.04 -15.55
C SER A 130 54.38 -13.57 -15.34
N PRO A 131 55.55 -13.24 -14.78
CA PRO A 131 56.03 -11.87 -14.71
C PRO A 131 56.44 -11.44 -16.12
N SER A 132 55.48 -11.01 -16.93
CA SER A 132 55.75 -10.34 -18.19
C SER A 132 56.41 -9.01 -17.87
N THR A 133 57.73 -8.99 -18.00
CA THR A 133 58.59 -7.81 -18.01
C THR A 133 57.89 -6.66 -18.73
N ASN A 134 57.46 -5.67 -17.95
CA ASN A 134 56.75 -4.48 -18.42
C ASN A 134 57.69 -3.62 -19.28
N THR A 135 57.91 -4.02 -20.52
CA THR A 135 58.31 -3.09 -21.57
C THR A 135 57.04 -2.35 -21.94
N ILE A 136 56.77 -1.26 -21.21
CA ILE A 136 55.74 -0.28 -21.56
C ILE A 136 56.18 0.30 -22.90
N THR A 137 55.75 -0.35 -23.97
CA THR A 137 55.89 0.18 -25.32
C THR A 137 55.05 1.46 -25.34
N VAL A 138 55.67 2.55 -25.80
CA VAL A 138 55.06 3.89 -25.86
C VAL A 138 53.69 3.85 -26.58
N SER A 139 53.48 2.89 -27.47
CA SER A 139 52.20 2.59 -28.13
C SER A 139 51.07 2.19 -27.19
N GLY A 140 51.36 1.45 -26.10
CA GLY A 140 50.35 1.02 -25.13
C GLY A 140 49.76 2.18 -24.32
N ILE A 141 50.58 3.20 -24.01
CA ILE A 141 50.13 4.39 -23.28
C ILE A 141 49.11 5.17 -24.10
N VAL A 142 49.36 5.36 -25.40
CA VAL A 142 48.45 6.13 -26.28
C VAL A 142 47.08 5.46 -26.35
N VAL A 143 47.03 4.13 -26.52
CA VAL A 143 45.76 3.38 -26.56
C VAL A 143 45.00 3.49 -25.25
N ALA A 144 45.69 3.37 -24.10
CA ALA A 144 45.07 3.47 -22.79
C ALA A 144 44.46 4.86 -22.54
N VAL A 145 45.15 5.94 -22.93
CA VAL A 145 44.66 7.32 -22.79
C VAL A 145 43.41 7.54 -23.66
N VAL A 146 43.42 7.08 -24.91
CA VAL A 146 42.26 7.21 -25.81
C VAL A 146 41.06 6.44 -25.28
N LEU A 147 41.26 5.22 -24.78
CA LEU A 147 40.18 4.42 -24.17
C LEU A 147 39.62 5.08 -22.91
N ALA A 148 40.49 5.62 -22.04
CA ALA A 148 40.06 6.32 -20.84
C ALA A 148 39.21 7.55 -21.18
N LEU A 149 39.62 8.36 -22.17
CA LEU A 149 38.84 9.51 -22.63
C LEU A 149 37.50 9.09 -23.24
N ALA A 150 37.48 8.00 -24.02
CA ALA A 150 36.24 7.47 -24.59
C ALA A 150 35.26 7.01 -23.50
N VAL A 151 35.73 6.30 -22.47
CA VAL A 151 34.89 5.86 -21.34
C VAL A 151 34.35 7.07 -20.57
N VAL A 152 35.17 8.08 -20.28
CA VAL A 152 34.72 9.30 -19.60
C VAL A 152 33.66 10.04 -20.43
N ALA A 153 33.85 10.14 -21.75
CA ALA A 153 32.86 10.72 -22.66
C ALA A 153 31.52 9.95 -22.64
N VAL A 154 31.54 8.62 -22.64
CA VAL A 154 30.33 7.80 -22.55
C VAL A 154 29.63 7.98 -21.21
N VAL A 155 30.37 7.93 -20.10
CA VAL A 155 29.82 8.08 -18.74
C VAL A 155 29.18 9.47 -18.57
N THR A 156 29.84 10.52 -19.03
CA THR A 156 29.29 11.89 -18.98
C THR A 156 28.01 12.03 -19.80
N ILE A 157 27.95 11.44 -21.00
CA ILE A 157 26.73 11.41 -21.82
C ILE A 157 25.61 10.68 -21.08
N LEU A 158 25.88 9.50 -20.50
CA LEU A 158 24.90 8.73 -19.74
C LEU A 158 24.38 9.51 -18.52
N LEU A 159 25.25 10.19 -17.79
CA LEU A 159 24.84 11.03 -16.65
C LEU A 159 23.94 12.20 -17.08
N VAL A 160 24.23 12.82 -18.24
CA VAL A 160 23.38 13.88 -18.81
C VAL A 160 22.01 13.34 -19.21
N PHE A 161 21.96 12.18 -19.88
CA PHE A 161 20.70 11.52 -20.21
C PHE A 161 19.91 11.13 -18.96
N TYR A 162 20.59 10.61 -17.94
CA TYR A 162 19.98 10.26 -16.66
C TYR A 162 19.41 11.50 -15.95
N ALA A 163 20.16 12.60 -15.90
CA ALA A 163 19.69 13.85 -15.33
C ALA A 163 18.49 14.44 -16.12
N LYS A 164 18.52 14.32 -17.45
CA LYS A 164 17.43 14.76 -18.32
C LYS A 164 16.17 13.92 -18.13
N ASP A 165 16.31 12.60 -18.07
CA ASP A 165 15.21 11.68 -17.81
C ASP A 165 14.61 11.90 -16.41
N ARG A 166 15.46 12.13 -15.40
CA ARG A 166 15.00 12.49 -14.05
C ARG A 166 14.16 13.77 -14.04
N LYS A 167 14.55 14.80 -14.82
CA LYS A 167 13.76 16.04 -14.96
C LYS A 167 12.44 15.81 -15.69
N LEU A 168 12.43 14.99 -16.76
CA LEU A 168 11.19 14.65 -17.48
C LEU A 168 10.19 13.91 -16.58
N ARG A 169 10.66 12.97 -15.76
CA ARG A 169 9.82 12.27 -14.79
C ARG A 169 9.23 13.20 -13.71
N ALA A 170 9.96 14.24 -13.30
CA ALA A 170 9.45 15.24 -12.35
C ALA A 170 8.28 16.04 -12.96
N ILE A 171 8.43 16.52 -14.20
CA ILE A 171 7.38 17.26 -14.91
C ILE A 171 6.16 16.36 -15.17
N ALA A 172 6.37 15.08 -15.51
CA ALA A 172 5.28 14.13 -15.71
C ALA A 172 4.46 13.91 -14.42
N ARG A 173 5.11 13.86 -13.26
CA ARG A 173 4.43 13.74 -11.96
C ARG A 173 3.62 14.98 -11.61
N GLU A 174 4.12 16.17 -11.94
CA GLU A 174 3.39 17.42 -11.70
C GLU A 174 2.10 17.48 -12.53
N LYS A 175 2.17 17.12 -13.82
CA LYS A 175 0.98 17.04 -14.69
C LYS A 175 -0.03 16.00 -14.20
N ALA A 176 0.44 14.81 -13.82
CA ALA A 176 -0.43 13.78 -13.27
C ALA A 176 -1.09 14.21 -11.94
N ALA A 177 -0.39 14.98 -11.11
CA ALA A 177 -0.94 15.53 -9.88
C ALA A 177 -1.98 16.62 -10.14
N GLU A 178 -1.78 17.48 -11.15
CA GLU A 178 -2.77 18.50 -11.54
C GLU A 178 -4.04 17.86 -12.11
N GLU A 179 -3.91 16.85 -12.97
CA GLU A 179 -5.06 16.09 -13.49
C GLU A 179 -5.84 15.41 -12.37
N LYS A 180 -5.14 14.80 -11.41
CA LYS A 180 -5.78 14.20 -10.23
C LYS A 180 -6.55 15.22 -9.41
N ARG A 181 -6.02 16.43 -9.21
CA ARG A 181 -6.74 17.51 -8.49
C ARG A 181 -8.02 17.92 -9.22
N LYS A 182 -7.99 18.01 -10.55
CA LYS A 182 -9.19 18.30 -11.36
C LYS A 182 -10.24 17.19 -11.20
N GLN A 183 -9.80 15.93 -11.27
CA GLN A 183 -10.68 14.79 -11.08
C GLN A 183 -11.29 14.74 -9.67
N ASP A 184 -10.50 15.02 -8.63
CA ASP A 184 -10.98 15.09 -7.25
C ASP A 184 -11.98 16.25 -7.07
N GLN A 185 -11.74 17.39 -7.73
CA GLN A 185 -12.67 18.51 -7.73
C GLN A 185 -14.00 18.13 -8.38
N GLU A 186 -13.99 17.54 -9.57
CA GLU A 186 -15.19 17.06 -10.25
C GLU A 186 -15.95 16.01 -9.42
N ALA A 187 -15.23 15.08 -8.79
CA ALA A 187 -15.80 14.08 -7.89
C ALA A 187 -16.48 14.74 -6.67
N SER A 188 -15.86 15.77 -6.10
CA SER A 188 -16.41 16.51 -4.96
C SER A 188 -17.67 17.30 -5.36
N GLU A 189 -17.69 17.93 -6.53
CA GLU A 189 -18.85 18.64 -7.06
C GLU A 189 -20.00 17.68 -7.37
N ALA A 190 -19.70 16.52 -7.94
CA ALA A 190 -20.68 15.46 -8.18
C ALA A 190 -21.26 14.92 -6.87
N ALA A 191 -20.44 14.75 -5.84
CA ALA A 191 -20.88 14.33 -4.51
C ALA A 191 -21.80 15.38 -3.88
N LEU A 192 -21.46 16.67 -3.98
CA LEU A 192 -22.28 17.77 -3.47
C LEU A 192 -23.65 17.83 -4.18
N ARG A 193 -23.67 17.66 -5.51
CA ARG A 193 -24.93 17.60 -6.28
C ARG A 193 -25.82 16.43 -5.85
N LYS A 194 -25.24 15.25 -5.64
CA LYS A 194 -25.98 14.08 -5.12
C LYS A 194 -26.53 14.33 -3.73
N PHE A 195 -25.75 14.95 -2.85
CA PHE A 195 -26.21 15.30 -1.51
C PHE A 195 -27.38 16.30 -1.55
N ALA A 196 -27.29 17.33 -2.40
CA ALA A 196 -28.38 18.30 -2.59
C ALA A 196 -29.66 17.63 -3.13
N GLN A 197 -29.53 16.72 -4.10
CA GLN A 197 -30.68 15.94 -4.61
C GLN A 197 -31.31 15.07 -3.53
N MET A 198 -30.51 14.41 -2.70
CA MET A 198 -31.02 13.59 -1.58
C MET A 198 -31.74 14.43 -0.53
N GLN A 199 -31.27 15.65 -0.24
CA GLN A 199 -31.97 16.58 0.66
C GLN A 199 -33.34 16.97 0.09
N VAL A 200 -33.40 17.35 -1.18
CA VAL A 200 -34.68 17.69 -1.85
C VAL A 200 -35.63 16.49 -1.89
N ALA A 201 -35.12 15.28 -2.14
CA ALA A 201 -35.93 14.06 -2.13
C ALA A 201 -36.52 13.80 -0.74
N ARG A 202 -35.71 13.91 0.32
CA ARG A 202 -36.14 13.74 1.70
C ARG A 202 -37.19 14.78 2.12
N GLU A 203 -37.05 16.03 1.65
CA GLU A 203 -38.07 17.06 1.87
C GLU A 203 -39.38 16.76 1.15
N ARG A 204 -39.33 16.24 -0.08
CA ARG A 204 -40.53 15.82 -0.83
C ARG A 204 -41.25 14.69 -0.10
N GLU A 205 -40.53 13.69 0.39
CA GLU A 205 -41.10 12.60 1.21
C GLU A 205 -41.77 13.15 2.48
N ARG A 206 -41.13 14.10 3.18
CA ARG A 206 -41.75 14.75 4.34
C ARG A 206 -43.04 15.48 4.00
N ARG A 207 -43.09 16.18 2.86
CA ARG A 207 -44.32 16.86 2.41
C ARG A 207 -45.42 15.86 2.08
N GLN A 208 -45.10 14.81 1.34
CA GLN A 208 -46.05 13.73 1.01
C GLN A 208 -46.58 13.05 2.28
N TYR A 209 -45.71 12.79 3.26
CA TYR A 209 -46.11 12.22 4.55
C TYR A 209 -47.08 13.14 5.31
N MET A 210 -46.80 14.45 5.36
CA MET A 210 -47.69 15.42 6.00
C MET A 210 -49.04 15.54 5.31
N GLU A 211 -49.07 15.56 3.97
CA GLU A 211 -50.31 15.57 3.18
C GLU A 211 -51.14 14.30 3.39
N ALA A 212 -50.48 13.14 3.45
CA ALA A 212 -51.14 11.86 3.74
C ALA A 212 -51.74 11.84 5.15
N LEU A 213 -51.02 12.37 6.14
CA LEU A 213 -51.50 12.49 7.52
C LEU A 213 -52.70 13.45 7.60
N GLU A 214 -52.63 14.60 6.95
CA GLU A 214 -53.73 15.57 6.89
C GLU A 214 -54.98 14.97 6.22
N TRP A 215 -54.79 14.21 5.15
CA TRP A 215 -55.87 13.51 4.48
C TRP A 215 -56.50 12.42 5.36
N ALA A 216 -55.69 11.67 6.12
CA ALA A 216 -56.18 10.70 7.10
C ALA A 216 -57.01 11.38 8.20
N HIS A 217 -56.56 12.53 8.71
CA HIS A 217 -57.32 13.33 9.69
C HIS A 217 -58.66 13.81 9.11
N ARG A 218 -58.66 14.35 7.87
CA ARG A 218 -59.90 14.77 7.19
C ARG A 218 -60.89 13.62 7.03
N ARG A 219 -60.41 12.42 6.66
CA ARG A 219 -61.24 11.23 6.56
C ARG A 219 -61.82 10.83 7.92
N ALA A 220 -61.00 10.77 8.97
CA ALA A 220 -61.45 10.41 10.32
C ALA A 220 -62.52 11.37 10.85
N ALA A 221 -62.41 12.67 10.54
CA ALA A 221 -63.42 13.66 10.89
C ALA A 221 -64.76 13.40 10.19
N MET A 222 -64.74 12.94 8.93
CA MET A 222 -65.95 12.57 8.18
C MET A 222 -66.58 11.24 8.62
N GLU A 223 -65.81 10.34 9.24
CA GLU A 223 -66.33 9.06 9.77
C GLU A 223 -67.11 9.25 11.09
N ASN A 224 -66.88 10.36 11.82
CA ASN A 224 -67.46 10.62 13.14
C ASN A 224 -68.77 11.46 13.25
N PRO A 225 -69.55 11.79 12.19
CA PRO A 225 -70.81 12.52 12.38
C PRO A 225 -71.95 11.63 12.90
N ARG A 226 -71.81 10.29 12.90
CA ARG A 226 -72.87 9.37 13.38
C ARG A 226 -72.76 8.91 14.84
N ARG A 227 -71.70 9.29 15.56
CA ARG A 227 -71.68 9.22 17.04
C ARG A 227 -72.20 10.51 17.67
N HIS A 228 -73.06 11.24 16.97
CA HIS A 228 -73.82 12.32 17.60
C HIS A 228 -74.78 11.68 18.60
N ASN A 229 -74.36 11.74 19.87
CA ASN A 229 -75.13 11.62 21.11
C ASN A 229 -76.49 10.95 20.93
N ASN A 230 -76.54 9.65 21.21
CA ASN A 230 -77.79 9.03 21.60
C ASN A 230 -77.92 9.28 23.12
N PRO A 231 -78.64 10.33 23.59
CA PRO A 231 -78.72 10.67 25.01
C PRO A 231 -79.38 9.57 25.87
N PHE A 232 -79.86 8.50 25.24
CA PHE A 232 -80.49 7.36 25.88
C PHE A 232 -79.53 6.20 26.19
N ALA A 233 -78.29 6.22 25.68
CA ALA A 233 -77.34 5.13 25.94
C ALA A 233 -76.85 5.09 27.41
N ASP A 234 -76.79 6.23 28.09
CA ASP A 234 -76.26 6.33 29.46
C ASP A 234 -77.26 5.86 30.53
N ARG A 235 -78.55 5.70 30.22
CA ARG A 235 -79.55 5.26 31.21
C ARG A 235 -79.43 3.79 31.60
N ASN A 236 -78.79 2.95 30.78
CA ASN A 236 -78.70 1.51 31.06
C ASN A 236 -77.45 1.12 31.87
N ALA A 237 -76.49 2.03 32.06
CA ALA A 237 -75.27 1.75 32.81
C ALA A 237 -75.38 1.99 34.33
N ALA A 238 -76.44 2.65 34.81
CA ALA A 238 -76.63 2.99 36.22
C ALA A 238 -77.52 1.99 37.00
N ALA A 239 -77.91 0.87 36.39
CA ALA A 239 -78.86 -0.09 36.97
C ALA A 239 -78.25 -1.47 37.32
N ALA A 240 -76.92 -1.59 37.35
CA ALA A 240 -76.19 -2.79 37.77
C ALA A 240 -75.20 -2.42 38.88
#